data_AF-A0A674IV08-F1
#
_entry.id   AF-A0A674IV08-F1
#
_cell.length_a   1.000
_cell.length_b   1.000
_cell.length_c   1.000
_cell.angle_alpha   90.00
_cell.angle_beta   90.00
_cell.angle_gamma   90.00
#
_symmetry.space_group_name_H-M   'P 1'
#
loop_
_entity.id
_entity.type
_entity.pdbx_description
1 polymer ?
#
loop_
_entity_poly.entity_id
_entity_poly.type
_entity_poly.pdbx_seq_one_letter_code
_entity_poly.pdbx_strand_id
1 'polypeptide(L)'
;LFKINRMEEINTQYSSTKLGKVAFFQCLEKVERVRSFWEERISEPEPGTEDKEEDNVWLLALSVLSFVGDGPAPPAPFDHRIVSAKKAVVNSYYEVNRNEVLGGGRFGQVHKCEEKATGLKLAAKIIKARGAKEKEEVKNEINVMNQLNHTNLIQLYDAFESKNDIVLVMEYVDGGELFDRIIDDNYSLTEMDTILFTKQICQGIQYMHQMYILHLDLKPENILCVNRAAYQIKIIDFGLARRYKPREKLKVNFGTPEFLAPEVVNYDFVSFPTDMWSVGVIAYMLLSGLSPFLGDDDNETLNNILACSWDFENEEFQDVSEEAKDFLSKLLIKEKSWRMSATSALKHPWLSDHKLHCGLHKQKSLRRGYLRLPYI
;
A
#
# COMPACT_ATOMS: atom_id res chain seq x y z
N LEU A 1 43.20 8.01 25.72
CA LEU A 1 44.10 7.27 24.81
C LEU A 1 43.77 5.78 24.89
N PHE A 2 42.87 5.29 24.04
CA PHE A 2 42.77 3.86 23.72
C PHE A 2 42.62 3.78 22.20
N LYS A 3 43.71 3.37 21.55
CA LYS A 3 43.84 3.19 20.11
C LYS A 3 43.27 1.81 19.73
N ILE A 4 42.37 1.81 18.76
CA ILE A 4 42.46 1.10 17.48
C ILE A 4 43.08 -0.30 17.57
N ASN A 5 42.24 -1.34 17.49
CA ASN A 5 42.45 -2.54 16.65
C ASN A 5 41.32 -3.56 16.83
N ARG A 6 40.38 -3.57 15.88
CA ARG A 6 39.73 -4.75 15.27
C ARG A 6 38.58 -4.29 14.36
N MET A 7 38.95 -3.68 13.25
CA MET A 7 38.12 -3.54 12.06
C MET A 7 38.83 -4.32 10.96
N GLU A 8 38.55 -5.61 10.89
CA GLU A 8 38.77 -6.57 9.79
C GLU A 8 38.63 -7.97 10.42
N GLU A 9 37.94 -8.88 9.74
CA GLU A 9 37.48 -10.21 10.22
C GLU A 9 36.19 -10.22 11.08
N ILE A 10 35.06 -9.86 10.46
CA ILE A 10 33.88 -10.74 10.26
C ILE A 10 33.25 -10.24 8.96
N ASN A 11 33.77 -10.77 7.85
CA ASN A 11 33.27 -10.50 6.51
C ASN A 11 33.04 -11.85 5.83
N THR A 12 31.96 -12.53 6.21
CA THR A 12 31.31 -13.58 5.42
C THR A 12 29.95 -13.90 6.04
N GLN A 13 28.91 -13.81 5.21
CA GLN A 13 27.46 -13.90 5.49
C GLN A 13 26.80 -12.60 5.95
N TYR A 14 25.64 -12.32 5.35
CA TYR A 14 24.80 -11.11 5.39
C TYR A 14 25.04 -10.08 4.28
N SER A 15 24.28 -10.25 3.19
CA SER A 15 23.98 -9.19 2.23
C SER A 15 22.48 -9.19 1.89
N SER A 16 21.71 -8.32 2.55
CA SER A 16 20.64 -7.58 1.90
C SER A 16 20.63 -6.15 2.46
N THR A 17 21.33 -5.30 1.72
CA THR A 17 21.06 -3.89 1.45
C THR A 17 20.95 -2.91 2.63
N LYS A 18 22.12 -2.33 2.89
CA LYS A 18 22.38 -1.00 3.46
C LYS A 18 21.58 0.16 2.81
N LEU A 19 20.81 -0.05 1.74
CA LEU A 19 19.98 1.01 1.12
C LEU A 19 18.65 1.26 1.87
N GLY A 20 17.97 0.22 2.36
CA GLY A 20 16.69 0.38 3.08
C GLY A 20 16.87 1.06 4.44
N LYS A 21 17.95 0.74 5.15
CA LYS A 21 18.28 1.40 6.43
C LYS A 21 18.78 2.84 6.26
N VAL A 22 19.50 3.17 5.17
CA VAL A 22 20.00 4.53 4.95
C VAL A 22 18.87 5.49 4.53
N ALA A 23 17.89 5.02 3.76
CA ALA A 23 16.70 5.83 3.44
C ALA A 23 15.82 6.08 4.69
N PHE A 24 15.68 5.08 5.55
CA PHE A 24 14.91 5.17 6.80
C PHE A 24 15.57 6.09 7.86
N PHE A 25 16.88 5.99 8.07
CA PHE A 25 17.59 6.85 9.03
C PHE A 25 17.73 8.32 8.58
N GLN A 26 17.72 8.61 7.26
CA GLN A 26 17.64 9.99 6.75
C GLN A 26 16.25 10.63 6.97
N CYS A 27 15.21 9.83 7.19
CA CYS A 27 13.86 10.28 7.51
C CYS A 27 13.79 10.87 8.93
N LEU A 28 14.41 10.21 9.92
CA LEU A 28 14.35 10.61 11.33
C LEU A 28 15.20 11.85 11.68
N GLU A 29 16.39 12.03 11.10
CA GLU A 29 17.24 13.23 11.38
C GLU A 29 16.71 14.54 10.78
N LYS A 30 15.74 14.50 9.85
CA LYS A 30 15.18 15.70 9.21
C LYS A 30 13.87 16.19 9.85
N VAL A 31 13.12 15.31 10.52
CA VAL A 31 11.89 15.67 11.26
C VAL A 31 12.19 16.64 12.40
N GLU A 32 13.37 16.53 13.05
CA GLU A 32 13.77 17.46 14.13
C GLU A 32 14.03 18.90 13.65
N ARG A 33 14.28 19.15 12.35
CA ARG A 33 14.46 20.52 11.84
C ARG A 33 13.14 21.26 11.61
N VAL A 34 12.06 20.54 11.34
CA VAL A 34 10.72 21.11 11.07
C VAL A 34 10.11 21.72 12.34
N ARG A 35 10.45 21.16 13.50
CA ARG A 35 10.03 21.64 14.83
C ARG A 35 10.43 23.09 15.13
N SER A 36 11.55 23.57 14.56
CA SER A 36 12.09 24.91 14.83
C SER A 36 11.44 26.06 14.03
N PHE A 37 10.55 25.74 13.08
CA PHE A 37 9.92 26.74 12.20
C PHE A 37 8.48 27.09 12.60
N TRP A 38 7.86 26.30 13.48
CA TRP A 38 6.44 26.41 13.84
C TRP A 38 6.14 27.23 15.10
N GLU A 39 7.14 27.66 15.87
CA GLU A 39 6.93 28.37 17.14
C GLU A 39 6.70 29.89 17.02
N GLU A 40 6.65 30.49 15.82
CA GLU A 40 6.67 31.96 15.70
C GLU A 40 5.42 32.63 15.09
N ARG A 41 4.32 31.92 14.80
CA ARG A 41 3.11 32.58 14.25
C ARG A 41 1.80 31.98 14.73
N ILE A 42 1.34 32.44 15.89
CA ILE A 42 -0.06 32.37 16.32
C ILE A 42 -0.55 33.79 16.63
N SER A 43 -1.57 34.27 15.91
CA SER A 43 -2.55 35.26 16.42
C SER A 43 -3.87 35.24 15.63
N GLU A 44 -4.94 35.64 16.32
CA GLU A 44 -6.38 35.32 16.20
C GLU A 44 -7.20 35.80 14.96
N PRO A 45 -8.45 35.32 14.78
CA PRO A 45 -9.32 35.59 13.61
C PRO A 45 -10.48 36.58 13.88
N GLU A 46 -11.09 37.13 12.82
CA GLU A 46 -12.36 37.92 12.86
C GLU A 46 -13.26 37.61 11.63
N PRO A 47 -14.59 37.86 11.69
CA PRO A 47 -15.61 37.01 11.04
C PRO A 47 -16.47 37.65 9.94
N GLY A 48 -17.16 36.80 9.17
CA GLY A 48 -18.54 37.02 8.69
C GLY A 48 -18.77 37.22 7.18
N THR A 49 -19.58 36.34 6.57
CA THR A 49 -20.95 36.61 6.07
C THR A 49 -21.53 35.42 5.27
N GLU A 50 -22.76 35.06 5.60
CA GLU A 50 -23.56 33.95 5.06
C GLU A 50 -24.40 34.35 3.82
N ASP A 51 -25.05 33.33 3.25
CA ASP A 51 -26.19 33.34 2.33
C ASP A 51 -25.93 33.21 0.82
N LYS A 52 -25.55 32.00 0.36
CA LYS A 52 -25.93 31.37 -0.94
C LYS A 52 -25.79 29.84 -0.89
N GLU A 53 -26.56 29.16 -0.05
CA GLU A 53 -26.33 27.72 0.21
C GLU A 53 -27.11 26.72 -0.66
N GLU A 54 -28.31 27.04 -1.17
CA GLU A 54 -29.15 25.97 -1.77
C GLU A 54 -28.88 25.67 -3.26
N ASP A 55 -28.61 26.67 -4.11
CA ASP A 55 -28.31 26.44 -5.54
C ASP A 55 -26.88 25.88 -5.77
N ASN A 56 -26.01 26.02 -4.78
CA ASN A 56 -24.67 25.45 -4.81
C ASN A 56 -24.66 23.94 -4.58
N VAL A 57 -25.67 23.35 -3.94
CA VAL A 57 -25.64 21.91 -3.58
C VAL A 57 -25.67 21.01 -4.81
N TRP A 58 -26.46 21.35 -5.83
CA TRP A 58 -26.56 20.56 -7.06
C TRP A 58 -25.33 20.70 -7.96
N LEU A 59 -24.76 21.91 -8.05
CA LEU A 59 -23.50 22.16 -8.77
C LEU A 59 -22.29 21.60 -8.00
N LEU A 60 -22.29 21.64 -6.66
CA LEU A 60 -21.31 20.91 -5.85
C LEU A 60 -21.45 19.42 -6.09
N ALA A 61 -22.66 18.85 -5.99
CA ALA A 61 -22.89 17.43 -6.21
C ALA A 61 -22.41 16.98 -7.60
N LEU A 62 -22.60 17.79 -8.65
CA LEU A 62 -22.06 17.50 -9.98
C LEU A 62 -20.54 17.66 -10.06
N SER A 63 -19.94 18.66 -9.40
CA SER A 63 -18.47 18.82 -9.30
C SER A 63 -17.79 17.71 -8.50
N VAL A 64 -18.51 17.18 -7.51
CA VAL A 64 -18.14 16.06 -6.63
C VAL A 64 -18.31 14.74 -7.39
N LEU A 65 -19.33 14.60 -8.22
CA LEU A 65 -19.44 13.43 -9.12
C LEU A 65 -18.40 13.45 -10.26
N SER A 66 -17.88 14.64 -10.60
CA SER A 66 -16.82 14.82 -11.60
C SER A 66 -15.45 15.12 -10.98
N PHE A 67 -15.11 14.49 -9.85
CA PHE A 67 -13.77 14.63 -9.28
C PHE A 67 -12.70 14.11 -10.24
N VAL A 68 -11.72 14.96 -10.56
CA VAL A 68 -10.47 14.56 -11.21
C VAL A 68 -9.68 13.72 -10.19
N GLY A 69 -9.99 12.42 -10.10
CA GLY A 69 -9.29 11.48 -9.22
C GLY A 69 -10.13 10.41 -8.51
N ASP A 70 -11.46 10.41 -8.62
CA ASP A 70 -12.32 9.31 -8.07
C ASP A 70 -12.74 8.29 -9.15
N GLY A 71 -12.19 8.43 -10.37
CA GLY A 71 -12.41 7.46 -11.44
C GLY A 71 -11.69 6.14 -11.13
N PRO A 72 -12.32 4.97 -11.37
CA PRO A 72 -11.67 3.68 -11.13
C PRO A 72 -10.34 3.61 -11.89
N ALA A 73 -9.36 2.92 -11.31
CA ALA A 73 -8.09 2.66 -11.99
C ALA A 73 -8.37 2.07 -13.39
N PRO A 74 -7.57 2.45 -14.42
CA PRO A 74 -7.75 1.89 -15.74
C PRO A 74 -7.57 0.36 -15.69
N PRO A 75 -8.35 -0.40 -16.48
CA PRO A 75 -8.13 -1.83 -16.61
C PRO A 75 -6.77 -2.10 -17.27
N ALA A 76 -6.28 -3.33 -17.12
CA ALA A 76 -5.11 -3.79 -17.86
C ALA A 76 -5.34 -3.66 -19.38
N PRO A 77 -4.28 -3.47 -20.19
CA PRO A 77 -4.39 -3.35 -21.65
C PRO A 77 -4.69 -4.69 -22.35
N PHE A 78 -5.27 -5.65 -21.63
CA PHE A 78 -5.64 -6.99 -22.09
C PHE A 78 -6.76 -7.53 -21.20
N ASP A 79 -7.62 -8.39 -21.78
CA ASP A 79 -8.66 -9.10 -21.03
C ASP A 79 -8.04 -10.05 -20.00
N HIS A 80 -8.75 -10.27 -18.89
CA HIS A 80 -8.36 -11.23 -17.86
C HIS A 80 -8.14 -12.64 -18.43
N ARG A 81 -7.12 -13.35 -17.94
CA ARG A 81 -6.67 -14.63 -18.48
C ARG A 81 -6.62 -15.72 -17.42
N ILE A 82 -6.96 -16.93 -17.84
CA ILE A 82 -6.69 -18.15 -17.06
C ILE A 82 -5.35 -18.70 -17.51
N VAL A 83 -4.31 -18.41 -16.74
CA VAL A 83 -2.91 -18.69 -17.07
C VAL A 83 -2.47 -20.03 -16.49
N SER A 84 -1.68 -20.78 -17.25
CA SER A 84 -0.96 -21.95 -16.77
C SER A 84 0.51 -21.83 -17.14
N ALA A 85 1.40 -22.30 -16.25
CA ALA A 85 2.84 -22.17 -16.47
C ALA A 85 3.31 -23.07 -17.62
N LYS A 86 3.78 -22.45 -18.71
CA LYS A 86 4.30 -23.14 -19.90
C LYS A 86 5.70 -23.68 -19.61
N LYS A 87 5.99 -24.92 -20.03
CA LYS A 87 7.34 -25.49 -20.00
C LYS A 87 8.16 -25.00 -21.20
N ALA A 88 8.46 -23.71 -21.22
CA ALA A 88 9.22 -23.06 -22.29
C ALA A 88 10.08 -21.92 -21.72
N VAL A 89 11.04 -21.44 -22.52
CA VAL A 89 11.87 -20.30 -22.15
C VAL A 89 11.12 -19.01 -22.46
N VAL A 90 10.97 -18.13 -21.47
CA VAL A 90 10.27 -16.84 -21.61
C VAL A 90 10.84 -15.99 -22.77
N ASN A 91 12.16 -16.02 -22.97
CA ASN A 91 12.86 -15.28 -24.03
C ASN A 91 12.46 -15.69 -25.45
N SER A 92 11.78 -16.82 -25.64
CA SER A 92 11.24 -17.20 -26.95
C SER A 92 10.02 -16.35 -27.35
N TYR A 93 9.31 -15.77 -26.37
CA TYR A 93 8.05 -15.04 -26.57
C TYR A 93 8.16 -13.57 -26.17
N TYR A 94 9.00 -13.26 -25.18
CA TYR A 94 9.14 -11.92 -24.63
C TYR A 94 10.60 -11.46 -24.69
N GLU A 95 10.80 -10.17 -24.84
CA GLU A 95 12.10 -9.51 -24.63
C GLU A 95 12.11 -8.93 -23.21
N VAL A 96 12.91 -9.54 -22.31
CA VAL A 96 13.02 -9.11 -20.91
C VAL A 96 14.21 -8.18 -20.76
N ASN A 97 13.97 -6.91 -20.41
CA ASN A 97 15.01 -5.92 -20.21
C ASN A 97 15.67 -6.11 -18.83
N ARG A 98 16.81 -6.80 -18.80
CA ARG A 98 17.54 -7.07 -17.55
C ARG A 98 18.12 -5.82 -16.87
N ASN A 99 18.28 -4.73 -17.61
CA ASN A 99 18.83 -3.48 -17.09
C ASN A 99 17.76 -2.58 -16.46
N GLU A 100 16.48 -2.81 -16.76
CA GLU A 100 15.35 -2.03 -16.24
C GLU A 100 14.59 -2.85 -15.20
N VAL A 101 15.13 -2.82 -13.98
CA VAL A 101 14.51 -3.45 -12.79
C VAL A 101 13.42 -2.52 -12.28
N LEU A 102 12.20 -3.02 -12.22
CA LEU A 102 11.02 -2.30 -11.73
C LEU A 102 10.85 -2.46 -10.22
N GLY A 103 11.35 -3.56 -9.66
CA GLY A 103 11.28 -3.86 -8.23
C GLY A 103 11.98 -5.18 -7.93
N GLY A 104 12.26 -5.43 -6.65
CA GLY A 104 12.89 -6.67 -6.23
C GLY A 104 12.75 -6.91 -4.74
N GLY A 105 12.49 -8.16 -4.37
CA GLY A 105 12.29 -8.53 -2.97
C GLY A 105 12.36 -10.03 -2.73
N ARG A 106 11.78 -10.48 -1.61
CA ARG A 106 11.72 -11.90 -1.22
C ARG A 106 11.13 -12.79 -2.32
N PHE A 107 10.19 -12.27 -3.11
CA PHE A 107 9.45 -13.01 -4.11
C PHE A 107 10.08 -12.96 -5.52
N GLY A 108 11.30 -12.43 -5.66
CA GLY A 108 12.03 -12.38 -6.93
C GLY A 108 12.30 -10.98 -7.44
N GLN A 109 12.80 -10.89 -8.67
CA GLN A 109 13.10 -9.62 -9.35
C GLN A 109 12.07 -9.36 -10.45
N VAL A 110 11.60 -8.13 -10.54
CA VAL A 110 10.65 -7.69 -11.55
C VAL A 110 11.39 -6.84 -12.57
N HIS A 111 11.28 -7.22 -13.85
CA HIS A 111 11.88 -6.51 -14.97
C HIS A 111 10.80 -6.03 -15.92
N LYS A 112 11.04 -4.93 -16.61
CA LYS A 112 10.20 -4.60 -17.77
C LYS A 112 10.41 -5.61 -18.89
N CYS A 113 9.35 -5.98 -19.58
CA CYS A 113 9.43 -6.81 -20.76
C CYS A 113 8.44 -6.38 -21.85
N GLU A 114 8.64 -6.90 -23.05
CA GLU A 114 7.78 -6.66 -24.20
C GLU A 114 7.43 -7.97 -24.90
N GLU A 115 6.17 -8.18 -25.27
CA GLU A 115 5.76 -9.33 -26.07
C GLU A 115 6.23 -9.17 -27.52
N LYS A 116 7.06 -10.10 -28.01
CA LYS A 116 7.69 -9.99 -29.34
C LYS A 116 6.69 -9.95 -30.50
N ALA A 117 5.53 -10.58 -30.33
CA ALA A 117 4.53 -10.69 -31.40
C ALA A 117 3.70 -9.40 -31.57
N THR A 118 3.51 -8.64 -30.50
CA THR A 118 2.53 -7.52 -30.45
C THR A 118 3.17 -6.18 -30.09
N GLY A 119 4.37 -6.19 -29.50
CA GLY A 119 4.99 -5.01 -28.90
C GLY A 119 4.36 -4.58 -27.58
N LEU A 120 3.50 -5.42 -26.97
CA LEU A 120 2.82 -5.08 -25.72
C LEU A 120 3.82 -5.03 -24.54
N LYS A 121 3.88 -3.87 -23.88
CA LYS A 121 4.71 -3.66 -22.69
C LYS A 121 4.08 -4.32 -21.46
N LEU A 122 4.90 -5.09 -20.75
CA LEU A 122 4.52 -5.96 -19.63
C LEU A 122 5.64 -5.95 -18.57
N ALA A 123 5.40 -6.60 -17.43
CA ALA A 123 6.37 -6.82 -16.38
C ALA A 123 6.64 -8.32 -16.19
N ALA A 124 7.90 -8.72 -16.03
CA ALA A 124 8.32 -10.09 -15.81
C ALA A 124 8.88 -10.26 -14.38
N LYS A 125 8.10 -10.89 -13.49
CA LYS A 125 8.52 -11.28 -12.13
C LYS A 125 9.20 -12.65 -12.19
N ILE A 126 10.51 -12.67 -11.97
CA ILE A 126 11.37 -13.86 -12.02
C ILE A 126 11.54 -14.42 -10.60
N ILE A 127 10.87 -15.52 -10.31
CA ILE A 127 10.84 -16.15 -8.98
C ILE A 127 11.75 -17.37 -8.98
N LYS A 128 12.77 -17.39 -8.12
CA LYS A 128 13.65 -18.56 -7.98
C LYS A 128 12.91 -19.68 -7.26
N ALA A 129 12.77 -20.81 -7.95
CA ALA A 129 12.05 -21.99 -7.46
C ALA A 129 12.75 -23.25 -8.00
N ARG A 130 13.58 -23.86 -7.16
CA ARG A 130 14.36 -25.06 -7.51
C ARG A 130 13.63 -26.33 -7.05
N GLY A 131 12.98 -26.27 -5.89
CA GLY A 131 12.25 -27.38 -5.30
C GLY A 131 10.83 -27.50 -5.84
N ALA A 132 10.28 -28.72 -5.81
CA ALA A 132 8.88 -28.96 -6.17
C ALA A 132 7.91 -28.15 -5.29
N LYS A 133 8.22 -28.01 -3.99
CA LYS A 133 7.41 -27.24 -3.05
C LYS A 133 7.38 -25.74 -3.39
N GLU A 134 8.54 -25.14 -3.65
CA GLU A 134 8.65 -23.73 -4.04
C GLU A 134 7.88 -23.46 -5.34
N LYS A 135 7.98 -24.38 -6.32
CA LYS A 135 7.22 -24.28 -7.57
C LYS A 135 5.71 -24.38 -7.35
N GLU A 136 5.27 -25.21 -6.42
CA GLU A 136 3.85 -25.34 -6.08
C GLU A 136 3.31 -24.08 -5.39
N GLU A 137 4.11 -23.43 -4.54
CA GLU A 137 3.77 -22.14 -3.93
C GLU A 137 3.55 -21.06 -5.00
N VAL A 138 4.44 -20.97 -6.00
CA VAL A 138 4.26 -20.02 -7.13
C VAL A 138 3.08 -20.41 -8.02
N LYS A 139 2.81 -21.70 -8.22
CA LYS A 139 1.61 -22.15 -8.96
C LYS A 139 0.33 -21.82 -8.21
N ASN A 140 0.35 -21.82 -6.89
CA ASN A 140 -0.77 -21.32 -6.09
C ASN A 140 -0.97 -19.81 -6.31
N GLU A 141 0.08 -19.00 -6.40
CA GLU A 141 -0.01 -17.57 -6.78
C GLU A 141 -0.69 -17.41 -8.16
N ILE A 142 -0.27 -18.17 -9.17
CA ILE A 142 -0.93 -18.19 -10.50
C ILE A 142 -2.42 -18.54 -10.37
N ASN A 143 -2.75 -19.60 -9.63
CA ASN A 143 -4.14 -20.04 -9.45
C ASN A 143 -5.00 -19.00 -8.72
N VAL A 144 -4.42 -18.25 -7.78
CA VAL A 144 -5.08 -17.14 -7.11
C VAL A 144 -5.33 -16.00 -8.09
N MET A 145 -4.31 -15.57 -8.84
CA MET A 145 -4.44 -14.48 -9.82
C MET A 145 -5.47 -14.80 -10.91
N ASN A 146 -5.58 -16.06 -11.35
CA ASN A 146 -6.60 -16.52 -12.31
C ASN A 146 -8.06 -16.38 -11.81
N GLN A 147 -8.28 -16.13 -10.52
CA GLN A 147 -9.60 -15.89 -9.94
C GLN A 147 -9.87 -14.39 -9.72
N LEU A 148 -8.89 -13.52 -9.99
CA LEU A 148 -8.92 -12.12 -9.59
C LEU A 148 -8.95 -11.17 -10.79
N ASN A 149 -10.15 -10.78 -11.23
CA ASN A 149 -10.36 -9.81 -12.29
C ASN A 149 -10.94 -8.49 -11.74
N HIS A 150 -10.05 -7.55 -11.39
CA HIS A 150 -10.44 -6.27 -10.83
C HIS A 150 -9.42 -5.19 -11.17
N THR A 151 -9.87 -3.95 -11.41
CA THR A 151 -9.00 -2.85 -11.86
C THR A 151 -7.95 -2.44 -10.83
N ASN A 152 -8.26 -2.54 -9.53
CA ASN A 152 -7.30 -2.30 -8.43
C ASN A 152 -6.38 -3.49 -8.11
N LEU A 153 -6.39 -4.56 -8.91
CA LEU A 153 -5.51 -5.73 -8.74
C LEU A 153 -4.69 -5.94 -10.01
N ILE A 154 -3.38 -6.11 -9.88
CA ILE A 154 -2.51 -6.36 -11.04
C ILE A 154 -2.92 -7.64 -11.77
N GLN A 155 -2.95 -7.60 -13.10
CA GLN A 155 -3.43 -8.73 -13.91
C GLN A 155 -2.29 -9.61 -14.41
N LEU A 156 -2.49 -10.93 -14.41
CA LEU A 156 -1.54 -11.91 -14.94
C LEU A 156 -1.79 -12.13 -16.45
N TYR A 157 -0.72 -12.05 -17.25
CA TYR A 157 -0.77 -12.17 -18.71
C TYR A 157 -0.34 -13.57 -19.19
N ASP A 158 0.74 -14.11 -18.61
CA ASP A 158 1.35 -15.38 -19.00
C ASP A 158 2.26 -15.92 -17.88
N ALA A 159 2.68 -17.19 -17.97
CA ALA A 159 3.62 -17.77 -17.02
C ALA A 159 4.52 -18.85 -17.66
N PHE A 160 5.76 -18.93 -17.20
CA PHE A 160 6.77 -19.87 -17.70
C PHE A 160 7.45 -20.60 -16.56
N GLU A 161 7.53 -21.93 -16.64
CA GLU A 161 8.28 -22.76 -15.70
C GLU A 161 9.58 -23.26 -16.34
N SER A 162 10.71 -22.95 -15.70
CA SER A 162 12.04 -23.48 -16.01
C SER A 162 12.53 -24.40 -14.90
N LYS A 163 13.74 -24.95 -15.03
CA LYS A 163 14.33 -25.83 -14.01
C LYS A 163 14.49 -25.14 -12.64
N ASN A 164 14.90 -23.88 -12.65
CA ASN A 164 15.34 -23.16 -11.44
C ASN A 164 14.47 -21.95 -11.07
N ASP A 165 13.48 -21.62 -11.91
CA ASP A 165 12.62 -20.46 -11.72
C ASP A 165 11.26 -20.63 -12.40
N ILE A 166 10.30 -19.82 -11.94
CA ILE A 166 9.05 -19.55 -12.62
C ILE A 166 9.01 -18.05 -12.91
N VAL A 167 8.62 -17.69 -14.13
CA VAL A 167 8.47 -16.29 -14.56
C VAL A 167 6.99 -16.01 -14.73
N LEU A 168 6.49 -14.99 -14.02
CA LEU A 168 5.14 -14.46 -14.19
C LEU A 168 5.23 -13.22 -15.07
N VAL A 169 4.49 -13.21 -16.19
CA VAL A 169 4.34 -12.04 -17.05
C VAL A 169 3.05 -11.34 -16.67
N MET A 170 3.12 -10.09 -16.28
CA MET A 170 2.04 -9.32 -15.65
C MET A 170 1.83 -7.99 -16.37
N GLU A 171 0.69 -7.36 -16.07
CA GLU A 171 0.43 -5.96 -16.40
C GLU A 171 1.62 -5.07 -16.01
N TYR A 172 2.02 -4.17 -16.90
CA TYR A 172 3.00 -3.13 -16.60
C TYR A 172 2.30 -1.84 -16.20
N VAL A 173 2.76 -1.24 -15.12
CA VAL A 173 2.22 0.02 -14.58
C VAL A 173 3.38 0.99 -14.36
N ASP A 174 3.25 2.19 -14.93
CA ASP A 174 4.34 3.18 -15.03
C ASP A 174 4.43 4.14 -13.83
N GLY A 175 3.43 4.15 -12.94
CA GLY A 175 3.24 5.24 -11.98
C GLY A 175 4.07 5.19 -10.68
N GLY A 176 4.83 4.12 -10.44
CA GLY A 176 5.72 3.95 -9.26
C GLY A 176 5.00 3.59 -7.95
N GLU A 177 5.75 3.33 -6.88
CA GLU A 177 5.19 2.91 -5.58
C GLU A 177 4.37 4.01 -4.91
N LEU A 178 3.34 3.62 -4.15
CA LEU A 178 2.47 4.56 -3.44
C LEU A 178 3.26 5.43 -2.45
N PHE A 179 4.25 4.85 -1.76
CA PHE A 179 4.99 5.55 -0.70
C PHE A 179 6.15 6.41 -1.20
N ASP A 180 6.71 6.14 -2.38
CA ASP A 180 7.64 7.08 -3.04
C ASP A 180 6.98 8.45 -3.27
N ARG A 181 5.65 8.47 -3.42
CA ARG A 181 4.86 9.71 -3.52
C ARG A 181 4.60 10.35 -2.16
N ILE A 182 4.38 9.55 -1.11
CA ILE A 182 4.05 10.03 0.23
C ILE A 182 5.25 10.70 0.89
N ILE A 183 6.46 10.25 0.54
CA ILE A 183 7.74 10.74 1.07
C ILE A 183 8.33 11.85 0.19
N ASP A 184 7.70 12.22 -0.93
CA ASP A 184 8.16 13.34 -1.76
C ASP A 184 7.91 14.67 -1.03
N ASP A 185 9.00 15.39 -0.70
CA ASP A 185 9.00 16.69 0.00
C ASP A 185 8.09 17.73 -0.66
N ASN A 186 7.73 17.56 -1.94
CA ASN A 186 6.84 18.48 -2.68
C ASN A 186 5.35 18.10 -2.59
N TYR A 187 5.01 17.01 -1.89
CA TYR A 187 3.67 16.45 -1.87
C TYR A 187 3.15 16.28 -0.44
N SER A 188 2.37 17.26 0.04
CA SER A 188 1.60 17.11 1.28
C SER A 188 0.33 16.31 1.01
N LEU A 189 0.28 15.08 1.52
CA LEU A 189 -0.90 14.24 1.49
C LEU A 189 -1.98 14.82 2.41
N THR A 190 -3.18 15.06 1.87
CA THR A 190 -4.31 15.51 2.67
C THR A 190 -5.17 14.34 3.12
N GLU A 191 -5.97 14.50 4.18
CA GLU A 191 -6.91 13.45 4.61
C GLU A 191 -7.82 13.00 3.45
N MET A 192 -8.27 13.93 2.60
CA MET A 192 -9.07 13.57 1.43
C MET A 192 -8.31 12.69 0.43
N ASP A 193 -7.01 12.92 0.24
CA ASP A 193 -6.19 12.06 -0.61
C ASP A 193 -6.05 10.66 0.00
N THR A 194 -5.88 10.60 1.32
CA THR A 194 -5.84 9.35 2.08
C THR A 194 -7.15 8.57 1.94
N ILE A 195 -8.30 9.23 2.04
CA ILE A 195 -9.62 8.62 1.78
C ILE A 195 -9.67 7.99 0.38
N LEU A 196 -9.21 8.70 -0.67
CA LEU A 196 -9.22 8.19 -2.05
C LEU A 196 -8.35 6.94 -2.22
N PHE A 197 -7.18 6.90 -1.57
CA PHE A 197 -6.32 5.72 -1.58
C PHE A 197 -6.92 4.56 -0.78
N THR A 198 -7.34 4.80 0.46
CA THR A 198 -7.90 3.76 1.32
C THR A 198 -9.18 3.18 0.76
N LYS A 199 -10.03 3.98 0.11
CA LYS A 199 -11.23 3.51 -0.60
C LYS A 199 -10.88 2.50 -1.69
N GLN A 200 -9.88 2.76 -2.52
CA GLN A 200 -9.45 1.83 -3.57
C GLN A 200 -8.77 0.57 -3.02
N ILE A 201 -7.97 0.69 -1.95
CA ILE A 201 -7.40 -0.46 -1.25
C ILE A 201 -8.53 -1.35 -0.73
N CYS A 202 -9.53 -0.76 -0.06
CA CYS A 202 -10.70 -1.47 0.43
C CYS A 202 -11.53 -2.11 -0.71
N GLN A 203 -11.65 -1.48 -1.88
CA GLN A 203 -12.31 -2.07 -3.06
C GLN A 203 -11.57 -3.31 -3.56
N GLY A 204 -10.24 -3.26 -3.69
CA GLY A 204 -9.42 -4.41 -4.05
C GLY A 204 -9.56 -5.56 -3.05
N ILE A 205 -9.45 -5.26 -1.75
CA ILE A 205 -9.58 -6.27 -0.68
C ILE A 205 -11.00 -6.82 -0.58
N GLN A 206 -12.03 -5.99 -0.71
CA GLN A 206 -13.43 -6.43 -0.75
C GLN A 206 -13.64 -7.45 -1.87
N TYR A 207 -13.14 -7.17 -3.07
CA TYR A 207 -13.26 -8.08 -4.20
C TYR A 207 -12.56 -9.42 -3.93
N MET A 208 -11.32 -9.39 -3.40
CA MET A 208 -10.61 -10.62 -3.01
C MET A 208 -11.40 -11.42 -1.97
N HIS A 209 -11.95 -10.76 -0.94
CA HIS A 209 -12.73 -11.42 0.11
C HIS A 209 -14.03 -12.04 -0.42
N GLN A 210 -14.72 -11.37 -1.34
CA GLN A 210 -15.90 -11.91 -2.04
C GLN A 210 -15.55 -13.15 -2.87
N MET A 211 -14.34 -13.21 -3.42
CA MET A 211 -13.79 -14.38 -4.12
C MET A 211 -13.25 -15.46 -3.16
N TYR A 212 -13.43 -15.31 -1.85
CA TYR A 212 -12.90 -16.18 -0.79
C TYR A 212 -11.37 -16.27 -0.79
N ILE A 213 -10.67 -15.19 -1.14
CA ILE A 213 -9.21 -15.12 -1.16
C ILE A 213 -8.73 -14.15 -0.08
N LEU A 214 -7.71 -14.55 0.67
CA LEU A 214 -6.98 -13.72 1.62
C LEU A 214 -5.71 -13.18 0.95
N HIS A 215 -5.33 -11.94 1.24
CA HIS A 215 -4.10 -11.33 0.72
C HIS A 215 -2.87 -11.73 1.55
N LEU A 216 -2.94 -11.56 2.88
CA LEU A 216 -1.96 -11.96 3.90
C LEU A 216 -0.59 -11.27 3.88
N ASP A 217 -0.29 -10.45 2.88
CA ASP A 217 0.94 -9.64 2.82
C ASP A 217 0.64 -8.19 2.39
N LEU A 218 -0.43 -7.58 2.90
CA LEU A 218 -0.80 -6.23 2.48
C LEU A 218 0.08 -5.21 3.21
N LYS A 219 0.81 -4.40 2.44
CA LYS A 219 1.78 -3.42 2.94
C LYS A 219 2.05 -2.36 1.87
N PRO A 220 2.60 -1.20 2.26
CA PRO A 220 3.03 -0.12 1.36
C PRO A 220 3.69 -0.56 0.05
N GLU A 221 4.74 -1.37 0.13
CA GLU A 221 5.53 -1.87 -1.03
C GLU A 221 4.71 -2.73 -2.01
N ASN A 222 3.57 -3.27 -1.58
CA ASN A 222 2.70 -4.10 -2.42
C ASN A 222 1.55 -3.28 -3.05
N ILE A 223 1.60 -1.95 -2.98
CA ILE A 223 0.61 -1.04 -3.57
C ILE A 223 1.30 -0.02 -4.48
N LEU A 224 0.91 0.01 -5.74
CA LEU A 224 1.48 0.86 -6.77
C LEU A 224 0.49 1.96 -7.18
N CYS A 225 0.97 3.18 -7.35
CA CYS A 225 0.19 4.24 -7.98
C CYS A 225 0.19 4.05 -9.50
N VAL A 226 -0.99 3.97 -10.11
CA VAL A 226 -1.16 3.87 -11.57
C VAL A 226 -1.03 5.23 -12.22
N ASN A 227 -1.73 6.22 -11.67
CA ASN A 227 -1.71 7.58 -12.19
C ASN A 227 -1.56 8.56 -11.03
N ARG A 228 -0.48 9.33 -11.08
CA ARG A 228 -0.15 10.29 -10.03
C ARG A 228 -1.16 11.45 -9.96
N ALA A 229 -1.70 11.92 -11.07
CA ALA A 229 -2.69 13.00 -11.04
C ALA A 229 -4.07 12.51 -10.57
N ALA A 230 -4.40 11.23 -10.81
CA ALA A 230 -5.72 10.68 -10.58
C ALA A 230 -5.83 9.81 -9.32
N TYR A 231 -4.80 9.71 -8.48
CA TYR A 231 -4.84 8.97 -7.21
C TYR A 231 -5.21 7.48 -7.34
N GLN A 232 -4.98 6.88 -8.50
CA GLN A 232 -5.38 5.51 -8.80
C GLN A 232 -4.33 4.51 -8.32
N ILE A 233 -4.74 3.41 -7.70
CA ILE A 233 -3.83 2.37 -7.18
C ILE A 233 -4.13 0.98 -7.74
N LYS A 234 -3.11 0.12 -7.68
CA LYS A 234 -3.21 -1.34 -7.86
C LYS A 234 -2.43 -2.06 -6.76
N ILE A 235 -2.99 -3.15 -6.26
CA ILE A 235 -2.29 -4.14 -5.44
C ILE A 235 -1.50 -5.05 -6.39
N ILE A 236 -0.19 -5.22 -6.12
CA ILE A 236 0.75 -5.77 -7.11
C ILE A 236 1.44 -7.09 -6.73
N ASP A 237 1.26 -7.62 -5.52
CA ASP A 237 1.87 -8.88 -5.10
C ASP A 237 0.87 -9.81 -4.41
N PHE A 238 0.81 -11.07 -4.83
CA PHE A 238 -0.08 -12.10 -4.30
C PHE A 238 0.69 -13.34 -3.80
N GLY A 239 2.00 -13.22 -3.54
CA GLY A 239 2.86 -14.35 -3.19
C GLY A 239 2.47 -15.12 -1.92
N LEU A 240 1.78 -14.49 -0.97
CA LEU A 240 1.21 -15.17 0.21
C LEU A 240 -0.30 -15.43 0.12
N ALA A 241 -0.95 -14.87 -0.91
CA ALA A 241 -2.39 -14.92 -1.08
C ALA A 241 -2.86 -16.36 -1.31
N ARG A 242 -4.06 -16.66 -0.82
CA ARG A 242 -4.63 -18.00 -0.88
C ARG A 242 -6.12 -18.00 -0.67
N ARG A 243 -6.78 -19.04 -1.17
CA ARG A 243 -8.18 -19.28 -0.87
C ARG A 243 -8.34 -19.55 0.63
N TYR A 244 -9.31 -18.89 1.26
CA TYR A 244 -9.63 -19.07 2.67
C TYR A 244 -9.93 -20.54 2.97
N LYS A 245 -9.26 -21.05 4.02
CA LYS A 245 -9.54 -22.36 4.61
C LYS A 245 -9.63 -22.21 6.13
N PRO A 246 -10.66 -22.77 6.77
CA PRO A 246 -10.74 -22.77 8.23
C PRO A 246 -9.51 -23.40 8.87
N ARG A 247 -9.07 -22.84 10.00
CA ARG A 247 -7.94 -23.35 10.81
C ARG A 247 -6.59 -23.36 10.08
N GLU A 248 -6.42 -22.50 9.08
CA GLU A 248 -5.14 -22.33 8.41
C GLU A 248 -4.24 -21.36 9.20
N LYS A 249 -2.99 -21.78 9.45
CA LYS A 249 -1.96 -20.94 10.08
C LYS A 249 -1.01 -20.40 9.02
N LEU A 250 -0.60 -19.16 9.17
CA LEU A 250 0.42 -18.56 8.34
C LEU A 250 1.79 -18.69 9.02
N LYS A 251 2.78 -19.23 8.30
CA LYS A 251 4.18 -19.24 8.74
C LYS A 251 4.95 -18.25 7.88
N VAL A 252 5.31 -17.11 8.46
CA VAL A 252 6.10 -16.07 7.81
C VAL A 252 7.35 -15.78 8.65
N ASN A 253 8.43 -15.43 7.96
CA ASN A 253 9.60 -14.87 8.61
C ASN A 253 9.34 -13.38 8.83
N PHE A 254 9.71 -12.85 10.00
CA PHE A 254 9.51 -11.48 10.45
C PHE A 254 10.40 -10.46 9.71
N GLY A 255 10.36 -10.43 8.37
CA GLY A 255 11.20 -9.50 7.60
C GLY A 255 10.87 -8.03 7.87
N THR A 256 9.58 -7.74 8.11
CA THR A 256 9.07 -6.39 8.44
C THR A 256 7.88 -6.58 9.40
N PRO A 257 8.12 -6.67 10.73
CA PRO A 257 7.11 -7.13 11.69
C PRO A 257 5.95 -6.15 11.89
N GLU A 258 6.14 -4.86 11.64
CA GLU A 258 5.16 -3.78 11.90
C GLU A 258 3.81 -3.94 11.15
N PHE A 259 3.78 -4.70 10.05
CA PHE A 259 2.56 -4.96 9.27
C PHE A 259 1.83 -6.24 9.66
N LEU A 260 2.41 -7.04 10.56
CA LEU A 260 1.82 -8.31 10.95
C LEU A 260 0.65 -8.12 11.91
N ALA A 261 -0.45 -8.80 11.62
CA ALA A 261 -1.57 -8.84 12.56
C ALA A 261 -1.21 -9.65 13.82
N PRO A 262 -1.80 -9.35 14.99
CA PRO A 262 -1.52 -10.03 16.26
C PRO A 262 -1.65 -11.56 16.20
N GLU A 263 -2.63 -12.05 15.44
CA GLU A 263 -2.83 -13.49 15.23
C GLU A 263 -1.70 -14.16 14.43
N VAL A 264 -1.01 -13.42 13.55
CA VAL A 264 0.12 -13.96 12.79
C VAL A 264 1.33 -14.07 13.72
N VAL A 265 1.55 -13.05 14.55
CA VAL A 265 2.60 -13.06 15.58
C VAL A 265 2.38 -14.18 16.60
N ASN A 266 1.13 -14.40 17.03
CA ASN A 266 0.76 -15.48 17.96
C ASN A 266 0.68 -16.88 17.32
N TYR A 267 0.96 -17.03 16.02
CA TYR A 267 0.79 -18.29 15.29
C TYR A 267 -0.63 -18.88 15.38
N ASP A 268 -1.64 -18.01 15.41
CA ASP A 268 -3.05 -18.34 15.34
C ASP A 268 -3.55 -18.46 13.90
N PHE A 269 -4.84 -18.79 13.75
CA PHE A 269 -5.45 -18.96 12.42
C PHE A 269 -5.71 -17.63 11.73
N VAL A 270 -5.31 -17.51 10.46
CA VAL A 270 -5.58 -16.31 9.64
C VAL A 270 -6.96 -16.39 9.00
N SER A 271 -7.56 -15.22 8.72
CA SER A 271 -8.87 -15.10 8.08
C SER A 271 -9.03 -13.70 7.46
N PHE A 272 -10.20 -13.37 6.93
CA PHE A 272 -10.47 -12.06 6.30
C PHE A 272 -10.11 -10.84 7.19
N PRO A 273 -10.35 -10.85 8.52
CA PRO A 273 -9.94 -9.74 9.39
C PRO A 273 -8.42 -9.54 9.50
N THR A 274 -7.62 -10.52 9.09
CA THR A 274 -6.15 -10.40 9.05
C THR A 274 -5.73 -9.35 8.03
N ASP A 275 -6.35 -9.32 6.85
CA ASP A 275 -6.09 -8.28 5.85
C ASP A 275 -6.58 -6.91 6.33
N MET A 276 -7.68 -6.87 7.09
CA MET A 276 -8.26 -5.63 7.59
C MET A 276 -7.39 -4.94 8.64
N TRP A 277 -6.59 -5.70 9.41
CA TRP A 277 -5.54 -5.11 10.25
C TRP A 277 -4.55 -4.30 9.41
N SER A 278 -4.03 -4.90 8.33
CA SER A 278 -3.10 -4.24 7.42
C SER A 278 -3.69 -3.00 6.75
N VAL A 279 -4.99 -3.01 6.42
CA VAL A 279 -5.70 -1.80 5.96
C VAL A 279 -5.66 -0.69 7.01
N GLY A 280 -5.88 -1.03 8.29
CA GLY A 280 -5.76 -0.09 9.40
C GLY A 280 -4.36 0.48 9.55
N VAL A 281 -3.33 -0.37 9.48
CA VAL A 281 -1.91 0.06 9.54
C VAL A 281 -1.59 1.02 8.40
N ILE A 282 -1.97 0.68 7.16
CA ILE A 282 -1.73 1.53 6.00
C ILE A 282 -2.48 2.86 6.13
N ALA A 283 -3.75 2.85 6.56
CA ALA A 283 -4.52 4.07 6.74
C ALA A 283 -3.92 4.99 7.83
N TYR A 284 -3.42 4.41 8.93
CA TYR A 284 -2.71 5.16 9.96
C TYR A 284 -1.47 5.84 9.38
N MET A 285 -0.62 5.07 8.67
CA MET A 285 0.58 5.59 8.01
C MET A 285 0.26 6.66 6.96
N LEU A 286 -0.84 6.54 6.24
CA LEU A 286 -1.27 7.56 5.27
C LEU A 286 -1.78 8.84 5.95
N LEU A 287 -2.25 8.77 7.20
CA LEU A 287 -2.73 9.96 7.92
C LEU A 287 -1.60 10.71 8.62
N SER A 288 -0.62 9.98 9.18
CA SER A 288 0.44 10.57 10.01
C SER A 288 1.84 10.48 9.44
N GLY A 289 2.09 9.59 8.47
CA GLY A 289 3.45 9.21 8.06
C GLY A 289 4.19 8.33 9.08
N LEU A 290 3.54 7.97 10.20
CA LEU A 290 4.12 7.17 11.28
C LEU A 290 3.62 5.72 11.21
N SER A 291 4.43 4.78 11.69
CA SER A 291 4.03 3.39 11.84
C SER A 291 3.42 3.15 13.23
N PRO A 292 2.17 2.66 13.34
CA PRO A 292 1.43 2.65 14.62
C PRO A 292 2.01 1.72 15.69
N PHE A 293 2.83 0.74 15.30
CA PHE A 293 3.36 -0.28 16.22
C PHE A 293 4.88 -0.35 16.24
N LEU A 294 5.57 0.48 15.46
CA LEU A 294 7.02 0.43 15.35
C LEU A 294 7.67 0.81 16.69
N GLY A 295 8.57 -0.05 17.16
CA GLY A 295 9.44 0.22 18.31
C GLY A 295 10.90 0.41 17.88
N ASP A 296 11.79 0.57 18.86
CA ASP A 296 13.23 0.72 18.64
C ASP A 296 13.87 -0.55 18.04
N ASP A 297 13.26 -1.71 18.28
CA ASP A 297 13.65 -2.98 17.69
C ASP A 297 12.44 -3.89 17.31
N ASP A 298 12.75 -5.00 16.64
CA ASP A 298 11.75 -5.98 16.21
C ASP A 298 10.95 -6.56 17.40
N ASN A 299 11.57 -6.76 18.57
CA ASN A 299 10.88 -7.33 19.73
C ASN A 299 9.90 -6.32 20.33
N GLU A 300 10.30 -5.06 20.44
CA GLU A 300 9.40 -3.98 20.89
C GLU A 300 8.23 -3.81 19.92
N THR A 301 8.51 -3.81 18.61
CA THR A 301 7.47 -3.77 17.58
C THR A 301 6.46 -4.91 17.73
N LEU A 302 6.95 -6.14 17.91
CA LEU A 302 6.10 -7.31 18.15
C LEU A 302 5.31 -7.19 19.46
N ASN A 303 5.91 -6.65 20.52
CA ASN A 303 5.23 -6.42 21.80
C ASN A 303 4.10 -5.40 21.65
N ASN A 304 4.32 -4.29 20.92
CA ASN A 304 3.29 -3.29 20.64
C ASN A 304 2.11 -3.91 19.88
N ILE A 305 2.38 -4.72 18.85
CA ILE A 305 1.34 -5.47 18.11
C ILE A 305 0.56 -6.41 19.05
N LEU A 306 1.26 -7.19 19.89
CA LEU A 306 0.65 -8.16 20.79
C LEU A 306 -0.16 -7.48 21.91
N ALA A 307 0.29 -6.33 22.40
CA ALA A 307 -0.43 -5.49 23.35
C ALA A 307 -1.57 -4.71 22.67
N CYS A 308 -1.54 -4.59 21.33
CA CYS A 308 -2.36 -3.66 20.56
C CYS A 308 -2.20 -2.22 21.08
N SER A 309 -0.95 -1.82 21.33
CA SER A 309 -0.56 -0.52 21.85
C SER A 309 -0.31 0.44 20.71
N TRP A 310 -1.22 1.38 20.51
CA TRP A 310 -1.19 2.45 19.52
C TRP A 310 -2.18 3.55 19.96
N ASP A 311 -1.98 4.79 19.54
CA ASP A 311 -2.82 5.93 19.93
C ASP A 311 -2.84 7.06 18.88
N PHE A 312 -3.53 8.16 19.22
CA PHE A 312 -3.66 9.37 18.42
C PHE A 312 -3.03 10.61 19.12
N GLU A 313 -2.13 10.41 20.08
CA GLU A 313 -1.53 11.52 20.87
C GLU A 313 -0.53 12.34 20.05
N ASN A 314 -0.03 11.78 18.96
CA ASN A 314 0.81 12.45 17.98
C ASN A 314 0.14 13.69 17.36
N GLU A 315 0.91 14.78 17.21
CA GLU A 315 0.44 16.08 16.71
C GLU A 315 -0.20 15.98 15.31
N GLU A 316 0.25 15.02 14.50
CA GLU A 316 -0.28 14.73 13.16
C GLU A 316 -1.78 14.38 13.17
N PHE A 317 -2.33 13.89 14.29
CA PHE A 317 -3.75 13.55 14.43
C PHE A 317 -4.62 14.67 15.00
N GLN A 318 -4.04 15.85 15.32
CA GLN A 318 -4.79 16.97 15.88
C GLN A 318 -5.85 17.50 14.90
N ASP A 319 -5.52 17.56 13.61
CA ASP A 319 -6.38 18.07 12.54
C ASP A 319 -7.15 16.97 11.79
N VAL A 320 -6.95 15.69 12.16
CA VAL A 320 -7.59 14.54 11.51
C VAL A 320 -9.02 14.37 12.02
N SER A 321 -9.96 14.10 11.10
CA SER A 321 -11.38 13.96 11.43
C SER A 321 -11.65 12.83 12.46
N GLU A 322 -12.73 13.00 13.23
CA GLU A 322 -13.18 11.97 14.16
C GLU A 322 -13.63 10.70 13.43
N GLU A 323 -14.16 10.83 12.20
CA GLU A 323 -14.52 9.70 11.36
C GLU A 323 -13.29 8.86 10.96
N ALA A 324 -12.13 9.49 10.72
CA ALA A 324 -10.88 8.79 10.44
C ALA A 324 -10.38 8.02 11.67
N LYS A 325 -10.41 8.66 12.84
CA LYS A 325 -10.01 8.04 14.11
C LYS A 325 -10.92 6.87 14.46
N ASP A 326 -12.23 7.02 14.26
CA ASP A 326 -13.23 5.95 14.43
C ASP A 326 -13.02 4.80 13.43
N PHE A 327 -12.67 5.09 12.17
CA PHE A 327 -12.34 4.08 11.18
C PHE A 327 -11.13 3.24 11.61
N LEU A 328 -10.05 3.88 12.04
CA LEU A 328 -8.84 3.20 12.53
C LEU A 328 -9.13 2.34 13.78
N SER A 329 -9.91 2.90 14.71
CA SER A 329 -10.32 2.20 15.95
C SER A 329 -11.16 0.96 15.69
N LYS A 330 -11.85 0.87 14.55
CA LYS A 330 -12.63 -0.32 14.11
C LYS A 330 -11.82 -1.35 13.33
N LEU A 331 -10.54 -1.08 13.03
CA LEU A 331 -9.63 -1.98 12.31
C LEU A 331 -8.48 -2.47 13.19
N LEU A 332 -7.85 -1.57 13.93
CA LEU A 332 -6.69 -1.85 14.79
C LEU A 332 -7.14 -2.38 16.16
N ILE A 333 -7.86 -3.50 16.12
CA ILE A 333 -8.36 -4.22 17.31
C ILE A 333 -7.64 -5.57 17.40
N LYS A 334 -7.13 -5.91 18.58
CA LYS A 334 -6.43 -7.18 18.84
C LYS A 334 -7.27 -8.39 18.43
N GLU A 335 -8.53 -8.44 18.90
CA GLU A 335 -9.45 -9.53 18.63
C GLU A 335 -10.07 -9.40 17.22
N LYS A 336 -9.71 -10.34 16.34
CA LYS A 336 -10.09 -10.36 14.91
C LYS A 336 -11.58 -10.22 14.68
N SER A 337 -12.40 -10.84 15.53
CA SER A 337 -13.85 -10.91 15.33
C SER A 337 -14.56 -9.55 15.43
N TRP A 338 -13.91 -8.56 16.04
CA TRP A 338 -14.43 -7.20 16.17
C TRP A 338 -13.98 -6.24 15.06
N ARG A 339 -13.00 -6.64 14.23
CA ARG A 339 -12.54 -5.80 13.13
C ARG A 339 -13.61 -5.72 12.05
N MET A 340 -13.85 -4.51 11.53
CA MET A 340 -14.78 -4.32 10.43
C MET A 340 -14.32 -5.06 9.16
N SER A 341 -15.26 -5.58 8.38
CA SER A 341 -14.98 -6.17 7.07
C SER A 341 -14.67 -5.09 6.02
N ALA A 342 -14.04 -5.45 4.90
CA ALA A 342 -13.83 -4.53 3.78
C ALA A 342 -15.15 -3.91 3.25
N THR A 343 -16.22 -4.70 3.22
CA THR A 343 -17.56 -4.22 2.84
C THR A 343 -18.11 -3.21 3.84
N SER A 344 -17.87 -3.42 5.13
CA SER A 344 -18.27 -2.46 6.18
C SER A 344 -17.41 -1.21 6.14
N ALA A 345 -16.10 -1.34 5.87
CA ALA A 345 -15.17 -0.22 5.72
C ALA A 345 -15.59 0.71 4.59
N LEU A 346 -15.95 0.19 3.42
CA LEU A 346 -16.45 1.01 2.31
C LEU A 346 -17.78 1.74 2.59
N LYS A 347 -18.53 1.31 3.60
CA LYS A 347 -19.75 1.96 4.08
C LYS A 347 -19.52 2.85 5.31
N HIS A 348 -18.29 2.92 5.80
CA HIS A 348 -17.96 3.75 6.95
C HIS A 348 -18.10 5.24 6.58
N PRO A 349 -18.58 6.11 7.48
CA PRO A 349 -18.71 7.55 7.20
C PRO A 349 -17.42 8.17 6.63
N TRP A 350 -16.26 7.79 7.17
CA TRP A 350 -14.97 8.26 6.66
C TRP A 350 -14.76 8.01 5.15
N LEU A 351 -15.20 6.86 4.62
CA LEU A 351 -15.05 6.51 3.20
C LEU A 351 -16.29 6.81 2.33
N SER A 352 -17.42 7.19 2.93
CA SER A 352 -18.71 7.25 2.22
C SER A 352 -19.54 8.51 2.45
N ASP A 353 -19.28 9.30 3.49
CA ASP A 353 -20.03 10.52 3.76
C ASP A 353 -19.58 11.67 2.85
N HIS A 354 -20.48 12.05 1.94
CA HIS A 354 -20.25 13.11 0.98
C HIS A 354 -20.11 14.48 1.66
N LYS A 355 -20.76 14.71 2.79
CA LYS A 355 -20.68 15.98 3.52
C LYS A 355 -19.29 16.18 4.10
N LEU A 356 -18.75 15.15 4.77
CA LEU A 356 -17.38 15.12 5.25
C LEU A 356 -16.39 15.39 4.11
N HIS A 357 -16.52 14.65 3.00
CA HIS A 357 -15.62 14.78 1.84
C HIS A 357 -15.64 16.19 1.23
N CYS A 358 -16.82 16.81 1.13
CA CYS A 358 -16.94 18.20 0.68
C CYS A 358 -16.21 19.17 1.62
N GLY A 359 -16.32 18.97 2.93
CA GLY A 359 -15.62 19.77 3.94
C GLY A 359 -14.09 19.67 3.80
N LEU A 360 -13.57 18.44 3.75
CA LEU A 360 -12.13 18.17 3.58
C LEU A 360 -11.58 18.73 2.26
N HIS A 361 -12.36 18.68 1.18
CA HIS A 361 -11.96 19.25 -0.11
C HIS A 361 -11.88 20.79 -0.08
N LYS A 362 -12.81 21.46 0.62
CA LYS A 362 -12.75 22.93 0.81
C LYS A 362 -11.49 23.33 1.55
N GLN A 363 -11.11 22.60 2.61
CA GLN A 363 -9.86 22.82 3.34
C GLN A 363 -8.63 22.63 2.43
N LYS A 364 -8.60 21.57 1.60
CA LYS A 364 -7.53 21.34 0.60
C LYS A 364 -7.39 22.49 -0.40
N SER A 365 -8.52 23.02 -0.87
CA SER A 365 -8.55 24.12 -1.85
C SER A 365 -8.04 25.43 -1.25
N LEU A 366 -8.40 25.72 0.00
CA LEU A 366 -7.88 26.88 0.75
C LEU A 366 -6.36 26.78 0.93
N ARG A 367 -5.83 25.62 1.37
CA ARG A 367 -4.39 25.39 1.53
C ARG A 367 -3.61 25.57 0.21
N ARG A 368 -4.17 25.17 -0.93
CA ARG A 368 -3.55 25.40 -2.26
C ARG A 368 -3.70 26.83 -2.79
N GLY A 369 -4.78 27.54 -2.43
CA GLY A 369 -5.02 28.92 -2.84
C GLY A 369 -4.02 29.91 -2.26
N TYR A 370 -3.54 29.69 -1.04
CA TYR A 370 -2.50 30.51 -0.41
C TYR A 370 -1.12 30.39 -1.08
N LEU A 371 -0.88 29.35 -1.89
CA LEU A 371 0.37 29.15 -2.65
C LEU A 371 0.32 29.75 -4.08
N ARG A 372 -0.78 30.41 -4.48
CA ARG A 372 -0.91 31.11 -5.76
C ARG A 372 -1.41 32.55 -5.57
N LEU A 373 -0.60 33.37 -4.93
CA LEU A 373 -0.58 34.80 -5.24
C LEU A 373 0.77 35.11 -5.89
N PRO A 374 0.89 35.10 -7.23
CA PRO A 374 1.93 35.90 -7.85
C PRO A 374 1.53 37.35 -7.56
N TYR A 375 2.32 38.02 -6.72
CA TYR A 375 2.29 39.48 -6.70
C TYR A 375 2.53 39.98 -8.13
N ILE A 376 1.66 40.89 -8.55
CA ILE A 376 1.58 41.60 -9.84
C ILE A 376 2.96 42.09 -10.31
#